data_AF-A0A016WN76-F1
#
_entry.id   AF-A0A016WN76-F1
#
_cell.length_a   1.000
_cell.length_b   1.000
_cell.length_c   1.000
_cell.angle_alpha   90.00
_cell.angle_beta   90.00
_cell.angle_gamma   90.00
#
_symmetry.space_group_name_H-M   'P 1'
#
loop_
_entity.id
_entity.type
_entity.pdbx_description
1 polymer ?
#
loop_
_entity_poly.entity_id
_entity_poly.type
_entity_poly.pdbx_seq_one_letter_code
_entity_poly.pdbx_strand_id
1 'polypeptide(L)'
;MTHLRTYFNGDGRVFVNSDATFFNMLVVGCGKKCVCKGQCRNSLSSTSLPSPFKFEIFRRSDDVGFGLRTLSNIPQGCAVVQFCGEVLDQKAMSRRGAESLDYAFCLQSFEESEIYEKLALARSVKCEAFSAWRNVAYIDPTRKGNIARFISHGCFPNLVMLRYAENDLRLNRARAILFASQPILGGSELFFDYGSQYLSRAGFKCQCGTMWCDSVRKRWRSTYPTHEEIMKKSLAYFAFLERSIIEYDAKAKWYLRKTGVVRPEYVHFLRIILLIEIVPHPLPDRMEIAFRVLLAMENRTRKF
;
A
#
# COMPACT_ATOMS: atom_id res chain seq x y z
N MET A 1 -10.65 10.31 30.12
CA MET A 1 -9.73 9.42 29.37
C MET A 1 -10.15 9.45 27.91
N THR A 2 -9.48 10.23 27.08
CA THR A 2 -9.74 10.26 25.63
C THR A 2 -9.14 9.00 25.03
N HIS A 3 -9.99 8.04 24.67
CA HIS A 3 -9.58 6.83 23.98
C HIS A 3 -9.05 7.21 22.60
N LEU A 4 -7.72 7.30 22.44
CA LEU A 4 -7.10 7.15 21.13
C LEU A 4 -7.61 5.80 20.59
N ARG A 5 -8.40 5.83 19.52
CA ARG A 5 -8.93 4.61 18.91
C ARG A 5 -7.76 3.72 18.51
N THR A 6 -7.79 2.46 18.91
CA THR A 6 -6.83 1.47 18.44
C THR A 6 -7.10 1.23 16.96
N TYR A 7 -6.14 1.58 16.11
CA TYR A 7 -6.24 1.34 14.66
C TYR A 7 -5.93 -0.12 14.29
N PHE A 8 -5.38 -0.89 15.23
CA PHE A 8 -5.08 -2.30 15.05
C PHE A 8 -6.31 -3.16 15.32
N ASN A 9 -6.58 -4.09 14.41
CA ASN A 9 -7.54 -5.15 14.63
C ASN A 9 -6.94 -6.26 15.52
N GLY A 10 -7.78 -7.22 15.90
CA GLY A 10 -7.38 -8.35 16.75
C GLY A 10 -6.22 -9.18 16.20
N ASP A 11 -5.90 -9.09 14.91
CA ASP A 11 -4.83 -9.85 14.25
C ASP A 11 -3.55 -9.02 14.03
N GLY A 12 -3.48 -7.79 14.57
CA GLY A 12 -2.32 -6.92 14.42
C GLY A 12 -2.23 -6.18 13.07
N ARG A 13 -3.30 -6.18 12.28
CA ARG A 13 -3.41 -5.39 11.02
C ARG A 13 -4.10 -4.06 11.30
N VAL A 14 -3.77 -3.03 10.54
CA VAL A 14 -4.41 -1.71 10.67
C VAL A 14 -5.73 -1.69 9.89
N PHE A 15 -6.78 -1.13 10.48
CA PHE A 15 -8.01 -0.83 9.77
C PHE A 15 -7.76 0.36 8.84
N VAL A 16 -7.65 0.08 7.54
CA VAL A 16 -7.49 1.08 6.48
C VAL A 16 -8.86 1.28 5.84
N ASN A 17 -9.54 2.38 6.16
CA ASN A 17 -10.75 2.80 5.44
C ASN A 17 -10.39 3.62 4.20
N SER A 18 -11.39 3.91 3.35
CA SER A 18 -11.24 4.72 2.14
C SER A 18 -10.69 6.12 2.40
N ASP A 19 -10.94 6.66 3.60
CA ASP A 19 -10.58 8.04 3.95
C ASP A 19 -9.19 8.12 4.60
N ALA A 20 -8.55 6.99 4.89
CA ALA A 20 -7.24 6.97 5.51
C ALA A 20 -6.18 7.52 4.56
N THR A 21 -5.53 8.61 4.94
CA THR A 21 -4.41 9.20 4.21
C THR A 21 -3.25 9.49 5.15
N PHE A 22 -2.08 9.72 4.57
CA PHE A 22 -0.89 10.17 5.29
C PHE A 22 -1.14 11.44 6.13
N PHE A 23 -1.98 12.34 5.63
CA PHE A 23 -2.23 13.66 6.20
C PHE A 23 -3.27 13.66 7.33
N ASN A 24 -4.21 12.73 7.34
CA ASN A 24 -5.35 12.77 8.28
C ASN A 24 -5.36 11.63 9.32
N MET A 25 -4.45 10.66 9.20
CA MET A 25 -4.36 9.49 10.08
C MET A 25 -2.93 9.31 10.64
N LEU A 26 -2.83 9.31 11.98
CA LEU A 26 -1.64 8.89 12.71
C LEU A 26 -1.93 7.57 13.43
N VAL A 27 -1.23 6.51 13.03
CA VAL A 27 -1.29 5.22 13.72
C VAL A 27 -0.39 5.30 14.95
N VAL A 28 -0.96 5.17 16.15
CA VAL A 28 -0.21 5.22 17.41
C VAL A 28 -0.07 3.82 18.00
N GLY A 29 1.16 3.30 17.96
CA GLY A 29 1.52 2.05 18.61
C GLY A 29 1.87 2.23 20.09
N CYS A 30 1.56 1.22 20.89
CA CYS A 30 2.04 1.07 22.25
C CYS A 30 3.57 0.91 22.25
N GLY A 31 4.21 1.70 23.10
CA GLY A 31 5.66 1.69 23.30
C GLY A 31 6.07 1.22 24.69
N LYS A 32 7.37 1.36 25.00
CA LYS A 32 7.98 0.96 26.28
C LYS A 32 7.39 1.70 27.50
N LYS A 33 6.80 2.89 27.28
CA LYS A 33 6.14 3.70 28.31
C LYS A 33 4.71 3.27 28.60
N CYS A 34 4.10 2.43 27.76
CA CYS A 34 2.78 1.87 28.04
C CYS A 34 2.86 0.79 29.13
N VAL A 35 1.76 0.53 29.83
CA VAL A 35 1.66 -0.55 30.83
C VAL A 35 2.03 -1.92 30.23
N CYS A 36 1.58 -2.17 28.99
CA CYS A 36 1.93 -3.39 28.24
C CYS A 36 3.38 -3.43 27.74
N LYS A 37 4.17 -2.36 27.94
CA LYS A 37 5.55 -2.20 27.45
C LYS A 37 5.76 -2.51 25.96
N GLY A 38 4.74 -2.27 25.14
CA GLY A 38 4.77 -2.55 23.69
C GLY A 38 4.53 -4.01 23.31
N GLN A 39 4.23 -4.90 24.28
CA GLN A 39 4.01 -6.33 24.05
C GLN A 39 2.56 -6.68 23.70
N CYS A 40 1.68 -5.69 23.57
CA CYS A 40 0.30 -5.92 23.12
C CYS A 40 0.19 -5.88 21.59
N ARG A 41 -0.99 -6.24 21.07
CA ARG A 41 -1.28 -6.24 19.63
C ARG A 41 -1.42 -4.84 19.01
N ASN A 42 -1.44 -3.78 19.82
CA ASN A 42 -1.43 -2.39 19.36
C ASN A 42 0.02 -1.91 19.14
N SER A 43 0.88 -2.72 18.54
CA SER A 43 2.29 -2.35 18.31
C SER A 43 2.79 -3.07 17.06
N LEU A 44 3.66 -2.40 16.31
CA LEU A 44 4.45 -2.99 15.25
C LEU A 44 5.82 -3.47 15.75
N SER A 45 6.03 -3.59 17.09
CA SER A 45 7.35 -3.85 17.68
C SER A 45 7.84 -5.30 17.48
N SER A 46 9.12 -5.41 17.07
CA SER A 46 10.02 -6.58 16.98
C SER A 46 9.66 -7.80 16.12
N THR A 47 8.41 -8.09 15.77
CA THR A 47 8.04 -9.34 15.06
C THR A 47 7.48 -9.16 13.65
N SER A 48 7.28 -7.93 13.17
CA SER A 48 6.53 -7.68 11.92
C SER A 48 7.14 -6.68 10.94
N LEU A 49 8.32 -6.11 11.22
CA LEU A 49 9.10 -5.33 10.24
C LEU A 49 10.61 -5.67 10.32
N PRO A 50 11.24 -6.16 9.23
CA PRO A 50 10.65 -6.31 7.90
C PRO A 50 9.50 -7.34 7.88
N SER A 51 8.46 -6.97 7.14
CA SER A 51 7.25 -7.77 6.98
C SER A 51 7.64 -9.13 6.38
N PRO A 52 6.96 -10.25 6.72
CA PRO A 52 7.34 -11.59 6.22
C PRO A 52 7.16 -11.74 4.69
N PHE A 53 6.74 -10.69 4.00
CA PHE A 53 6.53 -10.69 2.56
C PHE A 53 7.86 -10.63 1.80
N LYS A 54 7.93 -11.42 0.75
CA LYS A 54 9.06 -11.44 -0.19
C LYS A 54 8.77 -10.46 -1.32
N PHE A 55 9.79 -9.76 -1.79
CA PHE A 55 9.66 -8.79 -2.87
C PHE A 55 10.69 -9.03 -3.97
N GLU A 56 10.40 -8.52 -5.16
CA GLU A 56 11.29 -8.55 -6.31
C GLU A 56 11.28 -7.19 -6.99
N ILE A 57 12.48 -6.63 -7.18
CA ILE A 57 12.67 -5.48 -8.06
C ILE A 57 12.73 -6.00 -9.48
N PHE A 58 11.88 -5.48 -10.36
CA PHE A 58 11.83 -5.90 -11.76
C PHE A 58 11.91 -4.71 -12.71
N ARG A 59 12.38 -4.93 -13.93
CA ARG A 59 12.37 -3.92 -15.00
C ARG A 59 10.95 -3.83 -15.56
N ARG A 60 10.33 -2.64 -15.44
CA ARG A 60 8.95 -2.42 -15.88
C ARG A 60 8.89 -2.07 -17.37
N SER A 61 9.68 -1.09 -17.79
CA SER A 61 9.87 -0.70 -19.20
C SER A 61 11.08 0.24 -19.28
N ASP A 62 11.49 0.58 -20.50
CA ASP A 62 12.58 1.55 -20.67
C ASP A 62 12.21 2.97 -20.25
N ASP A 63 10.95 3.34 -20.46
CA ASP A 63 10.43 4.66 -20.11
C ASP A 63 10.18 4.86 -18.60
N VAL A 64 9.84 3.78 -17.88
CA VAL A 64 9.41 3.86 -16.47
C VAL A 64 10.50 3.39 -15.51
N GLY A 65 11.40 2.55 -16.00
CA GLY A 65 12.50 2.04 -15.21
C GLY A 65 12.12 0.80 -14.42
N PHE A 66 12.37 0.83 -13.11
CA PHE A 66 12.17 -0.29 -12.21
C PHE A 66 10.87 -0.15 -11.41
N GLY A 67 10.24 -1.28 -11.11
CA GLY A 67 9.12 -1.39 -10.19
C GLY A 67 9.42 -2.40 -9.09
N LEU A 68 8.55 -2.43 -8.08
CA LEU A 68 8.59 -3.42 -7.01
C LEU A 68 7.33 -4.27 -7.05
N ARG A 69 7.47 -5.59 -7.04
CA ARG A 69 6.33 -6.52 -6.87
C ARG A 69 6.48 -7.39 -5.63
N THR A 70 5.37 -7.82 -5.07
CA THR A 70 5.37 -8.83 -3.99
C THR A 70 5.41 -10.23 -4.59
N LEU A 71 6.10 -11.17 -3.95
CA LEU A 71 6.07 -12.61 -4.22
C LEU A 71 5.17 -13.35 -3.22
N SER A 72 4.60 -12.62 -2.26
CA SER A 72 3.72 -13.14 -1.22
C SER A 72 2.33 -12.53 -1.37
N ASN A 73 1.30 -13.27 -0.96
CA ASN A 73 -0.02 -12.68 -0.75
C ASN A 73 0.05 -11.75 0.48
N ILE A 74 -0.53 -10.57 0.35
CA ILE A 74 -0.55 -9.55 1.39
C ILE A 74 -2.02 -9.25 1.71
N PRO A 75 -2.50 -9.65 2.90
CA PRO A 75 -3.82 -9.26 3.36
C PRO A 75 -3.94 -7.74 3.53
N GLN A 76 -5.14 -7.20 3.31
CA GLN A 76 -5.46 -5.80 3.61
C GLN A 76 -5.11 -5.46 5.06
N GLY A 77 -4.59 -4.25 5.27
CA GLY A 77 -4.23 -3.70 6.57
C GLY A 77 -2.85 -4.14 7.09
N CYS A 78 -2.16 -5.04 6.40
CA CYS A 78 -0.80 -5.42 6.77
C CYS A 78 0.18 -4.26 6.54
N ALA A 79 1.10 -4.05 7.47
CA ALA A 79 2.29 -3.23 7.23
C ALA A 79 3.20 -3.95 6.23
N VAL A 80 3.42 -3.36 5.07
CA VAL A 80 4.17 -3.98 3.96
C VAL A 80 5.64 -3.63 4.05
N VAL A 81 5.95 -2.33 4.04
CA VAL A 81 7.33 -1.84 4.10
C VAL A 81 7.36 -0.42 4.65
N GLN A 82 8.39 -0.09 5.42
CA GLN A 82 8.65 1.29 5.81
C GLN A 82 9.30 2.04 4.64
N PHE A 83 8.90 3.27 4.36
CA PHE A 83 9.60 4.14 3.43
C PHE A 83 10.81 4.75 4.14
N CYS A 84 12.00 4.20 3.88
CA CYS A 84 13.23 4.61 4.57
C CYS A 84 14.12 5.44 3.67
N GLY A 85 14.65 6.52 4.22
CA GLY A 85 15.58 7.45 3.59
C GLY A 85 16.34 8.28 4.62
N GLU A 86 17.18 9.20 4.17
CA GLU A 86 17.76 10.23 5.02
C GLU A 86 16.67 11.25 5.40
N VAL A 87 16.53 11.57 6.68
CA VAL A 87 15.59 12.60 7.14
C VAL A 87 16.25 13.97 7.03
N LEU A 88 15.75 14.82 6.13
CA LEU A 88 16.34 16.12 5.79
C LEU A 88 15.38 17.25 6.15
N ASP A 89 15.93 18.38 6.59
CA ASP A 89 15.18 19.63 6.67
C ASP A 89 15.09 20.32 5.30
N GLN A 90 14.29 21.39 5.22
CA GLN A 90 14.12 22.16 3.98
C GLN A 90 15.47 22.62 3.39
N LYS A 91 16.39 23.11 4.24
CA LYS A 91 17.68 23.67 3.78
C LYS A 91 18.57 22.58 3.21
N ALA A 92 18.64 21.41 3.85
CA ALA A 92 19.38 20.26 3.39
C ALA A 92 18.77 19.69 2.09
N MET A 93 17.44 19.62 2.00
CA MET A 93 16.75 19.17 0.80
C MET A 93 17.00 20.09 -0.40
N SER A 94 16.96 21.41 -0.21
CA SER A 94 17.27 22.37 -1.28
C SER A 94 18.70 22.25 -1.83
N ARG A 95 19.65 21.75 -1.05
CA ARG A 95 21.04 21.50 -1.50
C ARG A 95 21.21 20.20 -2.29
N ARG A 96 20.23 19.29 -2.25
CA ARG A 96 20.30 17.99 -2.96
C ARG A 96 20.06 18.10 -4.46
N GLY A 97 19.36 19.14 -4.92
CA GLY A 97 19.03 19.35 -6.33
C GLY A 97 17.80 18.57 -6.80
N ALA A 98 17.53 18.62 -8.11
CA ALA A 98 16.30 18.13 -8.71
C ALA A 98 16.13 16.60 -8.60
N GLU A 99 17.22 15.83 -8.70
CA GLU A 99 17.17 14.35 -8.67
C GLU A 99 16.57 13.81 -7.36
N SER A 100 16.84 14.47 -6.23
CA SER A 100 16.28 14.02 -4.95
C SER A 100 14.79 14.35 -4.81
N LEU A 101 14.28 15.34 -5.55
CA LEU A 101 12.84 15.65 -5.54
C LEU A 101 12.01 14.51 -6.15
N ASP A 102 12.62 13.67 -7.00
CA ASP A 102 11.91 12.56 -7.65
C ASP A 102 11.64 11.38 -6.70
N TYR A 103 12.44 11.28 -5.63
CA TYR A 103 12.35 10.19 -4.66
C TYR A 103 11.93 10.65 -3.26
N ALA A 104 12.09 11.93 -2.96
CA ALA A 104 11.82 12.45 -1.62
C ALA A 104 10.32 12.51 -1.32
N PHE A 105 10.00 12.19 -0.08
CA PHE A 105 8.64 12.25 0.45
C PHE A 105 8.56 13.27 1.59
N CYS A 106 7.56 14.16 1.58
CA CYS A 106 7.36 15.14 2.64
C CYS A 106 6.75 14.46 3.88
N LEU A 107 7.57 14.27 4.92
CA LEU A 107 7.17 13.64 6.18
C LEU A 107 6.39 14.58 7.09
N GLN A 108 6.64 15.90 7.01
CA GLN A 108 5.93 16.92 7.78
C GLN A 108 5.95 18.25 7.02
N SER A 109 4.81 18.92 6.92
CA SER A 109 4.64 20.26 6.33
C SER A 109 4.05 21.25 7.35
N PHE A 110 4.17 22.55 7.06
CA PHE A 110 3.57 23.64 7.83
C PHE A 110 2.04 23.66 7.74
N GLU A 111 1.47 23.14 6.66
CA GLU A 111 0.05 23.26 6.31
C GLU A 111 -0.85 22.20 6.97
N GLU A 112 -0.29 21.30 7.78
CA GLU A 112 -1.00 20.12 8.29
C GLU A 112 -1.86 20.38 9.53
N SER A 113 -2.71 21.42 9.50
CA SER A 113 -3.55 21.83 10.65
C SER A 113 -4.47 20.74 11.18
N GLU A 114 -5.08 19.92 10.30
CA GLU A 114 -6.12 18.95 10.68
C GLU A 114 -5.59 17.84 11.61
N ILE A 115 -4.43 17.25 11.30
CA ILE A 115 -3.83 16.21 12.16
C ILE A 115 -3.38 16.82 13.49
N TYR A 116 -2.93 18.07 13.47
CA TYR A 116 -2.56 18.79 14.69
C TYR A 116 -3.77 19.12 15.55
N GLU A 117 -4.92 19.45 14.98
CA GLU A 117 -6.18 19.63 15.72
C GLU A 117 -6.66 18.30 16.34
N LYS A 118 -6.56 17.19 15.62
CA LYS A 118 -6.86 15.86 16.17
C LYS A 118 -5.93 15.48 17.33
N LEU A 119 -4.64 15.83 17.22
CA LEU A 119 -3.66 15.68 18.30
C LEU A 119 -3.80 16.74 19.39
N ALA A 120 -4.45 17.87 19.11
CA ALA A 120 -4.68 18.94 20.06
C ALA A 120 -5.62 18.49 21.19
N LEU A 121 -6.48 17.50 20.96
CA LEU A 121 -7.26 16.86 22.02
C LEU A 121 -6.36 16.12 23.05
N ALA A 122 -5.10 15.82 22.69
CA ALA A 122 -4.07 15.31 23.59
C ALA A 122 -3.29 16.43 24.34
N ARG A 123 -3.67 17.72 24.20
CA ARG A 123 -3.02 18.90 24.83
C ARG A 123 -3.11 18.99 26.35
N SER A 124 -3.82 18.08 27.02
CA SER A 124 -3.63 17.90 28.46
C SER A 124 -2.19 17.44 28.81
N VAL A 125 -1.42 16.99 27.82
CA VAL A 125 0.02 16.74 27.93
C VAL A 125 0.79 18.01 27.53
N LYS A 126 1.21 18.83 28.51
CA LYS A 126 2.21 19.89 28.29
C LYS A 126 3.52 19.24 27.83
N CYS A 127 3.80 19.28 26.53
CA CYS A 127 5.06 18.80 26.00
C CYS A 127 5.72 19.90 25.16
N GLU A 128 6.97 20.23 25.47
CA GLU A 128 7.82 21.12 24.66
C GLU A 128 7.99 20.64 23.22
N ALA A 129 7.65 19.38 22.93
CA ALA A 129 7.63 18.84 21.58
C ALA A 129 6.87 19.73 20.59
N PHE A 130 5.76 20.35 20.98
CA PHE A 130 4.88 21.13 20.10
C PHE A 130 5.54 22.40 19.52
N SER A 131 6.53 23.00 20.17
CA SER A 131 7.22 24.20 19.65
C SER A 131 8.17 23.89 18.49
N ALA A 132 8.62 22.64 18.36
CA ALA A 132 9.46 22.15 17.26
C ALA A 132 8.65 21.69 16.03
N TRP A 133 7.31 21.86 16.02
CA TRP A 133 6.41 21.38 14.96
C TRP A 133 6.36 22.28 13.72
N ARG A 134 7.28 23.25 13.65
CA ARG A 134 7.44 24.22 12.55
C ARG A 134 8.58 23.86 11.58
N ASN A 135 9.05 22.63 11.57
CA ASN A 135 10.14 22.24 10.66
C ASN A 135 9.61 21.28 9.62
N VAL A 136 9.68 21.70 8.35
CA VAL A 136 9.44 20.80 7.21
C VAL A 136 10.51 19.71 7.23
N ALA A 137 10.06 18.47 7.12
CA ALA A 137 10.92 17.31 7.11
C ALA A 137 10.63 16.46 5.88
N TYR A 138 11.68 15.99 5.22
CA TYR A 138 11.63 15.10 4.08
C TYR A 138 12.29 13.77 4.42
N ILE A 139 11.81 12.69 3.82
CA ILE A 139 12.53 11.40 3.73
C ILE A 139 13.09 11.33 2.31
N ASP A 140 14.42 11.39 2.15
CA ASP A 140 15.13 11.31 0.89
C ASP A 140 15.86 9.96 0.76
N PRO A 141 15.34 8.99 -0.03
CA PRO A 141 15.96 7.69 -0.21
C PRO A 141 16.95 7.65 -1.39
N THR A 142 17.35 8.81 -1.94
CA THR A 142 18.17 8.89 -3.17
C THR A 142 19.55 8.27 -2.96
N ARG A 143 20.25 8.65 -1.87
CA ARG A 143 21.60 8.14 -1.56
C ARG A 143 21.58 6.96 -0.61
N LYS A 144 20.68 6.97 0.37
CA LYS A 144 20.50 5.90 1.35
C LYS A 144 19.01 5.64 1.51
N GLY A 145 18.52 4.54 0.94
CA GLY A 145 17.13 4.15 1.04
C GLY A 145 16.98 2.63 1.04
N ASN A 146 15.79 2.15 1.39
CA ASN A 146 15.46 0.73 1.29
C ASN A 146 14.69 0.43 -0.01
N ILE A 147 14.25 -0.82 -0.16
CA ILE A 147 13.52 -1.32 -1.33
C ILE A 147 12.24 -0.52 -1.67
N ALA A 148 11.66 0.20 -0.70
CA ALA A 148 10.47 1.00 -0.92
C ALA A 148 10.68 2.14 -1.95
N ARG A 149 11.93 2.56 -2.20
CA ARG A 149 12.27 3.56 -3.22
C ARG A 149 11.98 3.12 -4.66
N PHE A 150 11.70 1.84 -4.88
CA PHE A 150 11.34 1.25 -6.18
C PHE A 150 9.83 1.07 -6.38
N ILE A 151 9.00 1.46 -5.42
CA ILE A 151 7.55 1.35 -5.53
C ILE A 151 7.04 2.48 -6.41
N SER A 152 6.42 2.13 -7.53
CA SER A 152 5.91 3.06 -8.54
C SER A 152 4.69 3.86 -8.06
N HIS A 153 4.41 4.95 -8.74
CA HIS A 153 3.12 5.63 -8.64
C HIS A 153 2.00 4.79 -9.24
N GLY A 154 0.85 4.71 -8.56
CA GLY A 154 -0.41 4.24 -9.14
C GLY A 154 -1.54 5.23 -8.89
N CYS A 155 -2.34 5.54 -9.92
CA CYS A 155 -3.58 6.32 -9.76
C CYS A 155 -4.69 5.52 -9.06
N PHE A 156 -4.59 4.19 -9.06
CA PHE A 156 -5.38 3.29 -8.23
C PHE A 156 -4.45 2.40 -7.41
N PRO A 157 -3.87 2.94 -6.32
CA PRO A 157 -2.80 2.26 -5.59
C PRO A 157 -3.32 1.12 -4.71
N ASN A 158 -2.50 0.08 -4.53
CA ASN A 158 -2.75 -1.03 -3.60
C ASN A 158 -2.05 -0.85 -2.24
N LEU A 159 -1.24 0.19 -2.09
CA LEU A 159 -0.66 0.63 -0.83
C LEU A 159 -1.12 2.03 -0.47
N VAL A 160 -1.28 2.27 0.83
CA VAL A 160 -1.45 3.60 1.41
C VAL A 160 -0.29 3.88 2.36
N MET A 161 0.30 5.06 2.27
CA MET A 161 1.32 5.49 3.23
C MET A 161 0.64 6.14 4.43
N LEU A 162 0.94 5.65 5.64
CA LEU A 162 0.45 6.20 6.89
C LEU A 162 1.62 6.53 7.82
N ARG A 163 1.42 7.51 8.69
CA ARG A 163 2.36 7.80 9.78
C ARG A 163 2.15 6.79 10.90
N TYR A 164 3.25 6.22 11.39
CA TYR A 164 3.27 5.39 12.59
C TYR A 164 4.16 6.03 13.65
N ALA A 165 3.58 6.32 14.81
CA ALA A 165 4.27 6.83 15.98
C ALA A 165 4.32 5.76 17.08
N GLU A 166 5.49 5.59 17.68
CA GLU A 166 5.69 4.72 18.82
C GLU A 166 6.71 5.36 19.76
N ASN A 167 6.42 5.43 21.05
CA ASN A 167 7.22 6.12 22.08
C ASN A 167 7.35 7.65 21.93
N ASP A 168 7.24 8.18 20.70
CA ASP A 168 7.38 9.58 20.33
C ASP A 168 6.27 9.97 19.35
N LEU A 169 5.51 11.01 19.68
CA LEU A 169 4.36 11.48 18.88
C LEU A 169 4.72 12.63 17.93
N ARG A 170 5.97 13.09 17.90
CA ARG A 170 6.41 14.14 16.97
C ARG A 170 6.35 13.62 15.53
N LEU A 171 5.65 14.32 14.65
CA LEU A 171 5.43 13.88 13.27
C LEU A 171 6.74 13.76 12.46
N ASN A 172 7.71 14.66 12.65
CA ASN A 172 9.04 14.57 12.04
C ASN A 172 9.88 13.36 12.50
N ARG A 173 9.44 12.66 13.55
CA ARG A 173 10.04 11.40 14.02
C ARG A 173 9.12 10.20 13.80
N ALA A 174 7.93 10.41 13.22
CA ALA A 174 7.05 9.33 12.85
C ALA A 174 7.67 8.51 11.71
N ARG A 175 7.35 7.22 11.68
CA ARG A 175 7.75 6.32 10.61
C ARG A 175 6.71 6.38 9.50
N ALA A 176 7.13 6.62 8.27
CA ALA A 176 6.27 6.48 7.10
C ALA A 176 6.19 5.00 6.70
N ILE A 177 5.03 4.38 6.87
CA ILE A 177 4.84 2.95 6.59
C ILE A 177 3.77 2.78 5.51
N LEU A 178 4.07 1.95 4.51
CA LEU A 178 3.12 1.55 3.49
C LEU A 178 2.32 0.35 3.98
N PHE A 179 1.01 0.52 4.08
CA PHE A 179 0.04 -0.51 4.44
C PHE A 179 -0.73 -0.95 3.21
N ALA A 180 -1.11 -2.23 3.15
CA ALA A 180 -1.98 -2.74 2.10
C ALA A 180 -3.38 -2.12 2.23
N SER A 181 -3.80 -1.31 1.27
CA SER A 181 -5.14 -0.69 1.25
C SER A 181 -6.23 -1.67 0.81
N GLN A 182 -5.82 -2.73 0.15
CA GLN A 182 -6.62 -3.85 -0.31
C GLN A 182 -5.78 -5.13 -0.27
N PRO A 183 -6.38 -6.31 -0.42
CA PRO A 183 -5.61 -7.52 -0.63
C PRO A 183 -4.71 -7.45 -1.88
N ILE A 184 -3.50 -7.99 -1.78
CA ILE A 184 -2.52 -8.01 -2.89
C ILE A 184 -2.05 -9.44 -3.11
N LEU A 185 -2.14 -9.92 -4.34
CA LEU A 185 -1.69 -11.27 -4.69
C LEU A 185 -0.19 -11.29 -4.98
N GLY A 186 0.45 -12.43 -4.70
CA GLY A 186 1.81 -12.70 -5.17
C GLY A 186 1.92 -12.49 -6.69
N GLY A 187 2.97 -11.80 -7.12
CA GLY A 187 3.22 -11.38 -8.50
C GLY A 187 2.73 -9.98 -8.84
N SER A 188 1.89 -9.35 -8.02
CA SER A 188 1.36 -8.00 -8.28
C SER A 188 2.41 -6.91 -8.01
N GLU A 189 2.51 -5.94 -8.93
CA GLU A 189 3.27 -4.70 -8.72
C GLU A 189 2.64 -3.89 -7.57
N LEU A 190 3.48 -3.28 -6.76
CA LEU A 190 3.11 -2.44 -5.64
C LEU A 190 3.08 -0.98 -6.08
N PHE A 191 2.05 -0.26 -5.65
CA PHE A 191 1.83 1.13 -6.01
C PHE A 191 1.35 1.94 -4.82
N PHE A 192 1.85 3.16 -4.70
CA PHE A 192 1.24 4.19 -3.84
C PHE A 192 1.04 5.49 -4.61
N ASP A 193 0.23 6.39 -4.07
CA ASP A 193 0.04 7.71 -4.68
C ASP A 193 1.22 8.63 -4.34
N TYR A 194 1.89 9.17 -5.36
CA TYR A 194 3.01 10.11 -5.19
C TYR A 194 2.52 11.52 -4.87
N GLY A 195 1.23 11.77 -5.04
CA GLY A 195 0.61 13.07 -4.80
C GLY A 195 0.68 14.01 -5.99
N SER A 196 -0.24 14.98 -5.98
CA SER A 196 -0.43 15.94 -7.07
C SER A 196 0.78 16.84 -7.32
N GLN A 197 1.54 17.19 -6.27
CA GLN A 197 2.73 18.03 -6.38
C GLN A 197 3.84 17.36 -7.20
N TYR A 198 4.04 16.05 -7.04
CA TYR A 198 4.97 15.30 -7.88
C TYR A 198 4.47 15.28 -9.32
N LEU A 199 3.20 14.91 -9.52
CA LEU A 199 2.61 14.74 -10.85
C LEU A 199 2.58 16.05 -11.66
N SER A 200 2.43 17.20 -11.00
CA SER A 200 2.50 18.51 -11.66
C SER A 200 3.93 18.88 -12.06
N ARG A 201 4.94 18.53 -11.25
CA ARG A 201 6.37 18.79 -11.51
C ARG A 201 6.96 17.85 -12.56
N ALA A 202 6.56 16.58 -12.53
CA ALA A 202 7.13 15.52 -13.36
C ALA A 202 7.01 15.80 -14.87
N GLY A 203 6.00 16.55 -15.31
CA GLY A 203 5.86 16.99 -16.70
C GLY A 203 5.54 15.88 -17.73
N PHE A 204 5.60 14.59 -17.33
CA PHE A 204 5.25 13.45 -18.18
C PHE A 204 3.87 12.87 -17.86
N LYS A 205 3.28 12.19 -18.84
CA LYS A 205 2.01 11.46 -18.67
C LYS A 205 2.23 10.25 -17.77
N CYS A 206 1.33 10.03 -16.82
CA CYS A 206 1.36 8.87 -15.94
C CYS A 206 1.24 7.58 -16.76
N GLN A 207 2.18 6.65 -16.52
CA GLN A 207 2.25 5.33 -17.17
C GLN A 207 1.95 4.19 -16.20
N CYS A 208 1.23 4.43 -15.10
CA CYS A 208 0.99 3.42 -14.07
C CYS A 208 0.23 2.18 -14.58
N GLY A 209 -0.42 2.26 -15.74
CA GLY A 209 -1.16 1.13 -16.32
C GLY A 209 -2.41 0.71 -15.54
N THR A 210 -2.70 1.36 -14.41
CA THR A 210 -3.93 1.12 -13.65
C THR A 210 -5.15 1.57 -14.45
N MET A 211 -6.28 0.87 -14.25
CA MET A 211 -7.52 1.14 -14.99
C MET A 211 -8.09 2.55 -14.77
N TRP A 212 -7.73 3.19 -13.65
CA TRP A 212 -8.11 4.55 -13.29
C TRP A 212 -6.96 5.56 -13.46
N CYS A 213 -6.02 5.28 -14.36
CA CYS A 213 -4.93 6.21 -14.65
C CYS A 213 -5.45 7.60 -15.04
N ASP A 214 -5.06 8.64 -14.31
CA ASP A 214 -5.52 10.02 -14.54
C ASP A 214 -5.14 10.55 -15.92
N SER A 215 -4.01 10.10 -16.47
CA SER A 215 -3.58 10.48 -17.83
C SER A 215 -4.46 9.87 -18.91
N VAL A 216 -5.10 8.73 -18.63
CA VAL A 216 -6.13 8.15 -19.47
C VAL A 216 -7.48 8.84 -19.18
N ARG A 217 -7.81 9.08 -17.90
CA ARG A 217 -9.06 9.70 -17.43
C ARG A 217 -9.30 11.10 -18.01
N LYS A 218 -8.26 11.90 -18.21
CA LYS A 218 -8.36 13.23 -18.86
C LYS A 218 -8.84 13.15 -20.32
N ARG A 219 -8.72 11.99 -20.99
CA ARG A 219 -9.32 11.72 -22.31
C ARG A 219 -10.84 11.48 -22.23
N TRP A 220 -11.33 11.07 -21.06
CA TRP A 220 -12.76 10.85 -20.77
C TRP A 220 -13.46 12.10 -20.22
N ARG A 221 -12.74 13.21 -19.96
CA ARG A 221 -13.36 14.42 -19.37
C ARG A 221 -14.30 15.19 -20.30
N SER A 222 -14.47 14.80 -21.57
CA SER A 222 -15.58 15.35 -22.38
C SER A 222 -16.93 14.75 -22.00
N THR A 223 -16.98 13.62 -21.29
CA THR A 223 -18.21 12.99 -20.79
C THR A 223 -17.86 12.07 -19.61
N TYR A 224 -18.30 12.42 -18.39
CA TYR A 224 -18.23 11.47 -17.28
C TYR A 224 -18.93 10.17 -17.69
N PRO A 225 -18.25 9.00 -17.60
CA PRO A 225 -18.87 7.77 -18.03
C PRO A 225 -20.06 7.46 -17.11
N THR A 226 -21.19 7.09 -17.72
CA THR A 226 -22.39 6.71 -16.97
C THR A 226 -22.11 5.46 -16.13
N HIS A 227 -22.97 5.19 -15.14
CA HIS A 227 -22.92 3.95 -14.37
C HIS A 227 -22.88 2.71 -15.29
N GLU A 228 -23.61 2.75 -16.41
CA GLU A 228 -23.63 1.71 -17.42
C GLU A 228 -22.27 1.54 -18.12
N GLU A 229 -21.56 2.62 -18.44
CA GLU A 229 -20.23 2.57 -19.03
C GLU A 229 -19.16 2.07 -18.07
N ILE A 230 -19.28 2.40 -16.78
CA ILE A 230 -18.43 1.85 -15.71
C ILE A 230 -18.66 0.34 -15.59
N MET A 231 -19.92 -0.10 -15.60
CA MET A 231 -20.29 -1.52 -15.56
C MET A 231 -19.80 -2.26 -16.80
N LYS A 232 -19.97 -1.68 -18.00
CA LYS A 232 -19.49 -2.27 -19.26
C LYS A 232 -17.98 -2.46 -19.30
N LYS A 233 -17.21 -1.49 -18.77
CA LYS A 233 -15.75 -1.62 -18.65
C LYS A 233 -15.32 -2.59 -17.57
N SER A 234 -16.03 -2.62 -16.44
CA SER A 234 -15.79 -3.60 -15.39
C SER A 234 -16.04 -5.02 -15.92
N LEU A 235 -17.13 -5.23 -16.67
CA LEU A 235 -17.42 -6.47 -17.38
C LEU A 235 -16.36 -6.81 -18.43
N ALA A 236 -15.88 -5.84 -19.21
CA ALA A 236 -14.79 -6.06 -20.15
C ALA A 236 -13.48 -6.46 -19.45
N TYR A 237 -13.20 -5.89 -18.28
CA TYR A 237 -12.07 -6.25 -17.44
C TYR A 237 -12.24 -7.65 -16.85
N PHE A 238 -13.43 -8.01 -16.38
CA PHE A 238 -13.72 -9.37 -15.93
C PHE A 238 -13.62 -10.39 -17.08
N ALA A 239 -14.08 -10.05 -18.29
CA ALA A 239 -13.90 -10.88 -19.48
C ALA A 239 -12.43 -11.01 -19.91
N PHE A 240 -11.61 -9.97 -19.68
CA PHE A 240 -10.17 -10.01 -19.88
C PHE A 240 -9.49 -10.92 -18.85
N LEU A 241 -9.87 -10.80 -17.57
CA LEU A 241 -9.42 -11.70 -16.50
C LEU A 241 -9.80 -13.15 -16.81
N GLU A 242 -11.03 -13.40 -17.25
CA GLU A 242 -11.52 -14.72 -17.65
C GLU A 242 -10.72 -15.31 -18.82
N ARG A 243 -10.47 -14.53 -19.88
CA ARG A 243 -9.60 -14.97 -21.00
C ARG A 243 -8.17 -15.25 -20.54
N SER A 244 -7.62 -14.39 -19.70
CA SER A 244 -6.28 -14.58 -19.14
C SER A 244 -6.24 -15.88 -18.34
N ILE A 245 -7.22 -16.09 -17.46
CA ILE A 245 -7.39 -17.31 -16.68
C ILE A 245 -7.41 -18.56 -17.59
N ILE A 246 -8.21 -18.55 -18.66
CA ILE A 246 -8.31 -19.67 -19.64
C ILE A 246 -6.97 -19.91 -20.33
N GLU A 247 -6.30 -18.86 -20.79
CA GLU A 247 -5.00 -18.96 -21.46
C GLU A 247 -3.91 -19.52 -20.52
N TYR A 248 -3.90 -19.06 -19.28
CA TYR A 248 -2.99 -19.52 -18.24
C TYR A 248 -3.28 -20.98 -17.83
N ASP A 249 -4.54 -21.39 -17.74
CA ASP A 249 -4.93 -22.79 -17.52
C ASP A 249 -4.49 -23.70 -18.67
N ALA A 250 -4.68 -23.26 -19.92
CA ALA A 250 -4.20 -23.99 -21.10
C ALA A 250 -2.67 -24.16 -21.09
N LYS A 251 -1.92 -23.10 -20.76
CA LYS A 251 -0.46 -23.13 -20.60
C LYS A 251 -0.04 -24.04 -19.44
N ALA A 252 -0.71 -23.97 -18.30
CA ALA A 252 -0.45 -24.82 -17.14
C ALA A 252 -0.65 -26.30 -17.47
N LYS A 253 -1.77 -26.65 -18.12
CA LYS A 253 -2.09 -28.02 -18.59
C LYS A 253 -1.08 -28.50 -19.63
N TRP A 254 -0.69 -27.66 -20.59
CA TRP A 254 0.34 -28.00 -21.57
C TRP A 254 1.69 -28.29 -20.90
N TYR A 255 2.11 -27.45 -19.96
CA TYR A 255 3.38 -27.59 -19.26
C TYR A 255 3.42 -28.83 -18.37
N LEU A 256 2.34 -29.10 -17.64
CA LEU A 256 2.17 -30.31 -16.84
C LEU A 256 2.28 -31.57 -17.71
N ARG A 257 1.63 -31.58 -18.89
CA ARG A 257 1.74 -32.70 -19.84
C ARG A 257 3.14 -32.91 -20.38
N LYS A 258 3.93 -31.84 -20.55
CA LYS A 258 5.28 -31.91 -21.12
C LYS A 258 6.37 -32.24 -20.10
N THR A 259 6.20 -31.82 -18.86
CA THR A 259 7.27 -31.88 -17.84
C THR A 259 6.94 -32.77 -16.66
N GLY A 260 5.67 -33.15 -16.48
CA GLY A 260 5.21 -33.88 -15.29
C GLY A 260 5.20 -33.05 -14.00
N VAL A 261 5.53 -31.75 -14.07
CA VAL A 261 5.66 -30.86 -12.90
C VAL A 261 4.78 -29.62 -13.10
N VAL A 262 4.00 -29.25 -12.08
CA VAL A 262 3.27 -27.98 -12.06
C VAL A 262 4.20 -26.89 -11.54
N ARG A 263 4.48 -25.85 -12.34
CA ARG A 263 5.26 -24.72 -11.82
C ARG A 263 4.48 -23.95 -10.75
N PRO A 264 5.15 -23.44 -9.70
CA PRO A 264 4.49 -22.68 -8.63
C PRO A 264 3.65 -21.50 -9.14
N GLU A 265 4.08 -20.84 -10.21
CA GLU A 265 3.35 -19.74 -10.86
C GLU A 265 1.95 -20.15 -11.38
N TYR A 266 1.72 -21.43 -11.70
CA TYR A 266 0.44 -21.93 -12.22
C TYR A 266 -0.48 -22.51 -11.15
N VAL A 267 0.06 -22.96 -10.01
CA VAL A 267 -0.73 -23.48 -8.87
C VAL A 267 -1.64 -22.39 -8.27
N HIS A 268 -1.20 -21.13 -8.33
CA HIS A 268 -1.95 -19.99 -7.80
C HIS A 268 -3.20 -19.66 -8.63
N PHE A 269 -3.11 -19.76 -9.95
CA PHE A 269 -4.24 -19.50 -10.87
C PHE A 269 -5.27 -20.63 -10.86
N LEU A 270 -4.83 -21.90 -10.78
CA LEU A 270 -5.73 -23.05 -10.66
C LEU A 270 -6.62 -22.97 -9.40
N ARG A 271 -6.11 -22.39 -8.30
CA ARG A 271 -6.89 -22.17 -7.07
C ARG A 271 -7.94 -21.07 -7.21
N ILE A 272 -7.68 -20.04 -8.03
CA ILE A 272 -8.65 -18.98 -8.34
C ILE A 272 -9.76 -19.54 -9.25
N ILE A 273 -9.41 -20.37 -10.23
CA ILE A 273 -10.36 -21.04 -11.13
C ILE A 273 -11.32 -21.95 -10.36
N LEU A 274 -10.78 -22.85 -9.52
CA LEU A 274 -11.55 -23.80 -8.71
C LEU A 274 -12.54 -23.11 -7.75
N LEU A 275 -12.26 -21.89 -7.30
CA LEU A 275 -13.16 -21.14 -6.41
C LEU A 275 -14.24 -20.34 -7.15
N ILE A 276 -14.01 -19.96 -8.41
CA ILE A 276 -15.00 -19.24 -9.24
C ILE A 276 -16.08 -20.20 -9.79
N GLU A 277 -15.71 -21.46 -10.06
CA GLU A 277 -16.61 -22.47 -10.63
C GLU A 277 -17.64 -23.01 -9.61
N ILE A 278 -17.36 -22.97 -8.30
CA ILE A 278 -18.19 -23.63 -7.26
C ILE A 278 -19.27 -22.70 -6.68
N VAL A 279 -19.17 -21.38 -6.86
CA VAL A 279 -20.05 -20.40 -6.17
C VAL A 279 -21.22 -19.97 -7.08
N PRO A 280 -22.49 -20.25 -6.72
CA PRO A 280 -23.65 -19.96 -7.56
C PRO A 280 -24.18 -18.53 -7.32
N HIS A 281 -23.33 -17.51 -7.53
CA HIS A 281 -23.69 -16.09 -7.35
C HIS A 281 -23.24 -15.22 -8.54
N PRO A 282 -23.58 -13.92 -8.63
CA PRO A 282 -22.96 -13.00 -9.58
C PRO A 282 -21.44 -12.86 -9.34
N LEU A 283 -20.63 -12.65 -10.38
CA LEU A 283 -19.16 -12.67 -10.31
C LEU A 283 -18.51 -11.75 -9.24
N PRO A 284 -19.02 -10.53 -8.98
CA PRO A 284 -18.51 -9.67 -7.90
C PRO A 284 -18.65 -10.33 -6.53
N ASP A 285 -19.79 -10.97 -6.27
CA ASP A 285 -20.06 -11.71 -5.04
C ASP A 285 -19.24 -13.01 -4.97
N ARG A 286 -19.03 -13.68 -6.12
CA ARG A 286 -18.13 -14.86 -6.20
C ARG A 286 -16.71 -14.52 -5.81
N MET A 287 -16.19 -13.38 -6.27
CA MET A 287 -14.83 -12.95 -5.94
C MET A 287 -14.70 -12.59 -4.46
N GLU A 288 -15.69 -11.91 -3.88
CA GLU A 288 -15.68 -11.62 -2.43
C GLU A 288 -15.80 -12.89 -1.58
N ILE A 289 -16.64 -13.84 -1.99
CA ILE A 289 -16.76 -15.16 -1.33
C ILE A 289 -15.47 -15.98 -1.48
N ALA A 290 -14.90 -16.07 -2.69
CA ALA A 290 -13.63 -16.75 -2.94
C ALA A 290 -12.50 -16.15 -2.10
N PHE A 291 -12.48 -14.82 -1.97
CA PHE A 291 -11.51 -14.10 -1.16
C PHE A 291 -11.67 -14.39 0.34
N ARG A 292 -12.90 -14.45 0.85
CA ARG A 292 -13.21 -14.85 2.24
C ARG A 292 -12.86 -16.31 2.52
N VAL A 293 -13.07 -17.21 1.56
CA VAL A 293 -12.72 -18.64 1.66
C VAL A 293 -11.20 -18.84 1.67
N LEU A 294 -10.45 -18.12 0.81
CA LEU A 294 -8.98 -18.14 0.82
C LEU A 294 -8.41 -17.70 2.18
N LEU A 295 -8.95 -16.62 2.75
CA LEU A 295 -8.60 -16.15 4.09
C LEU A 295 -8.92 -17.19 5.19
N ALA A 296 -10.05 -17.90 5.08
CA ALA A 296 -10.43 -18.94 6.03
C ALA A 296 -9.53 -20.20 5.94
N MET A 297 -9.07 -20.55 4.74
CA MET A 297 -8.18 -21.69 4.51
C MET A 297 -6.74 -21.40 4.96
N GLU A 298 -6.25 -20.16 4.78
CA GLU A 298 -4.95 -19.71 5.35
C GLU A 298 -4.95 -19.75 6.88
N ASN A 299 -6.10 -19.52 7.53
CA ASN A 299 -6.21 -19.61 8.99
C ASN A 299 -6.24 -21.04 9.52
N ARG A 300 -6.64 -22.04 8.72
CA ARG A 300 -6.64 -23.46 9.13
C ARG A 300 -5.30 -24.16 8.92
N THR A 301 -4.45 -23.66 8.03
CA THR A 301 -3.10 -24.19 7.77
C THR A 301 -2.05 -23.76 8.79
N ARG A 302 -2.40 -22.90 9.76
CA ARG A 302 -1.54 -22.49 10.89
C ARG A 302 -1.73 -23.33 12.17
N LYS A 303 -2.49 -24.44 12.11
CA LYS A 303 -2.75 -25.33 13.26
C LYS A 303 -2.29 -26.78 13.05
N PHE A 304 -1.38 -27.02 12.11
CA PHE A 304 -0.64 -28.27 11.99
C PHE A 304 0.86 -27.98 11.97
#